data_AF-A0A9E7PMF0-F1
#
_entry.id   AF-A0A9E7PMF0-F1
#
_cell.length_a   1.000
_cell.length_b   1.000
_cell.length_c   1.000
_cell.angle_alpha   90.00
_cell.angle_beta   90.00
_cell.angle_gamma   90.00
#
_symmetry.space_group_name_H-M   'P 1'
#
loop_
_entity.id
_entity.type
_entity.pdbx_description
1 polymer ?
#
loop_
_entity_poly.entity_id
_entity_poly.type
_entity_poly.pdbx_seq_one_letter_code
_entity_poly.pdbx_strand_id
1 'polypeptide(L)'
;MIFHMITGRTVKQGVGVERKLSADYKKETSACRMNPLDMMDLGLNEGNHIKIISNYGEVVMAAVEDNTLTAGMIFIAYGPYCNVITSHETHGTGMPDFKSTPVRIEETDEDLKTVEELFRDMGGVTL
;
A
#
# COMPACT_ATOMS: atom_id res chain seq x y z
N MET A 1 -11.47 11.79 -2.77
CA MET A 1 -10.59 12.13 -3.92
C MET A 1 -10.08 10.83 -4.54
N ILE A 2 -9.79 10.79 -5.85
CA ILE A 2 -9.18 9.62 -6.51
C ILE A 2 -7.69 9.89 -6.65
N PHE A 3 -6.87 8.91 -6.25
CA PHE A 3 -5.42 8.91 -6.40
C PHE A 3 -4.98 7.85 -7.38
N HIS A 4 -3.85 8.08 -8.04
CA HIS A 4 -3.16 7.08 -8.85
C HIS A 4 -2.09 6.38 -8.02
N MET A 5 -2.36 5.14 -7.62
CA MET A 5 -1.40 4.29 -6.91
C MET A 5 -0.37 3.74 -7.88
N ILE A 6 0.90 4.08 -7.65
CA ILE A 6 2.04 3.47 -8.32
C ILE A 6 2.71 2.49 -7.37
N THR A 7 3.13 1.35 -7.92
CA THR A 7 3.84 0.32 -7.16
C THR A 7 5.29 0.21 -7.64
N GLY A 8 6.19 -0.21 -6.75
CA GLY A 8 7.59 -0.41 -7.14
C GLY A 8 8.44 -1.05 -6.06
N ARG A 9 9.76 -1.13 -6.34
CA ARG A 9 10.75 -1.59 -5.36
C ARG A 9 11.38 -0.40 -4.65
N THR A 10 11.65 -0.56 -3.38
CA THR A 10 12.55 0.33 -2.63
C THR A 10 13.74 -0.47 -2.14
N VAL A 11 14.86 0.21 -1.85
CA VAL A 11 16.07 -0.45 -1.34
C VAL A 11 15.78 -1.14 -0.01
N LYS A 12 15.03 -0.48 0.89
CA LYS A 12 14.64 -1.03 2.20
C LYS A 12 13.79 -2.28 2.06
N GLN A 13 12.82 -2.27 1.14
CA GLN A 13 11.99 -3.43 0.81
C GLN A 13 12.85 -4.59 0.28
N GLY A 14 13.81 -4.30 -0.60
CA GLY A 14 14.73 -5.29 -1.16
C GLY A 14 15.62 -5.95 -0.11
N VAL A 15 16.15 -5.18 0.86
CA VAL A 15 16.96 -5.71 1.97
C VAL A 15 16.17 -6.69 2.86
N GLY A 16 14.87 -6.44 3.03
CA GLY A 16 13.98 -7.24 3.88
C GLY A 16 13.25 -8.38 3.16
N VAL A 17 13.40 -8.54 1.84
CA VAL A 17 12.52 -9.42 1.03
C VAL A 17 12.56 -10.89 1.42
N GLU A 18 13.70 -11.38 1.92
CA GLU A 18 13.88 -12.76 2.41
C GLU A 18 13.35 -12.94 3.84
N ARG A 19 12.98 -11.86 4.53
CA ARG A 19 12.46 -11.84 5.90
C ARG A 19 11.12 -11.09 5.93
N LYS A 20 10.12 -11.62 5.22
CA LYS A 20 8.82 -10.96 5.01
C LYS A 20 8.00 -10.70 6.28
N LEU A 21 8.30 -11.42 7.37
CA LEU A 21 7.68 -11.22 8.68
C LEU A 21 8.49 -10.26 9.59
N SER A 22 9.60 -9.70 9.10
CA SER A 22 10.40 -8.75 9.87
C SER A 22 9.71 -7.39 9.98
N ALA A 23 9.93 -6.71 11.10
CA ALA A 23 9.38 -5.37 11.35
C ALA A 23 9.83 -4.35 10.29
N ASP A 24 11.08 -4.43 9.81
CA ASP A 24 11.60 -3.54 8.78
C ASP A 24 10.90 -3.73 7.43
N TYR A 25 10.65 -4.99 7.04
CA TYR A 25 9.91 -5.28 5.81
C TYR A 25 8.45 -4.85 5.93
N LYS A 26 7.81 -5.13 7.07
CA LYS A 26 6.45 -4.66 7.35
C LYS A 26 6.38 -3.14 7.22
N LYS A 27 7.24 -2.41 7.94
CA LYS A 27 7.26 -0.94 7.94
C LYS A 27 7.38 -0.34 6.53
N GLU A 28 8.24 -0.91 5.69
CA GLU A 28 8.42 -0.37 4.33
C GLU A 28 7.27 -0.75 3.38
N THR A 29 6.73 -1.97 3.49
CA THR A 29 5.67 -2.45 2.60
C THR A 29 4.27 -2.07 3.04
N SER A 30 4.12 -1.58 4.28
CA SER A 30 2.88 -1.08 4.85
C SER A 30 2.79 0.45 4.85
N ALA A 31 3.74 1.14 4.22
CA ALA A 31 3.77 2.59 4.07
C ALA A 31 3.16 3.01 2.73
N CYS A 32 2.27 3.99 2.76
CA CYS A 32 1.75 4.67 1.60
C CYS A 32 2.39 6.06 1.51
N ARG A 33 3.24 6.24 0.51
CA ARG A 33 3.93 7.50 0.28
C ARG A 33 3.02 8.47 -0.47
N MET A 34 2.90 9.69 0.03
CA MET A 34 1.98 10.70 -0.50
C MET A 34 2.69 12.05 -0.63
N ASN A 35 2.24 12.87 -1.60
CA ASN A 35 2.68 14.25 -1.66
C ASN A 35 2.21 15.01 -0.39
N PRO A 36 3.04 15.88 0.22
CA PRO A 36 2.65 16.61 1.43
C PRO A 36 1.43 17.52 1.26
N LEU A 37 1.18 18.06 0.06
CA LEU A 37 -0.02 18.86 -0.22
C LEU A 37 -1.27 18.00 -0.19
N ASP A 38 -1.21 16.78 -0.74
CA ASP A 38 -2.34 15.84 -0.69
C ASP A 38 -2.63 15.41 0.75
N MET A 39 -1.58 15.20 1.56
CA MET A 39 -1.74 14.90 2.99
C MET A 39 -2.38 16.07 3.73
N MET A 40 -1.92 17.30 3.48
CA MET A 40 -2.49 18.51 4.06
C MET A 40 -3.97 18.68 3.67
N ASP A 41 -4.33 18.47 2.41
CA ASP A 41 -5.71 18.56 1.91
C ASP A 41 -6.63 17.50 2.52
N LEU A 42 -6.07 16.34 2.87
CA LEU A 42 -6.78 15.27 3.58
C LEU A 42 -6.74 15.42 5.12
N GLY A 43 -6.02 16.41 5.66
CA GLY A 43 -5.84 16.58 7.11
C GLY A 43 -4.92 15.56 7.78
N LEU A 44 -4.11 14.84 6.99
CA LEU A 44 -3.22 13.78 7.45
C LEU A 44 -1.87 14.32 7.93
N ASN A 45 -1.33 13.68 8.95
CA ASN A 45 0.04 13.83 9.43
C ASN A 45 0.85 12.55 9.14
N GLU A 46 2.18 12.68 9.15
CA GLU A 46 3.11 11.55 9.07
C GLU A 46 2.74 10.46 10.08
N GLY A 47 2.53 9.24 9.59
CA GLY A 47 2.20 8.06 10.38
C GLY A 47 0.72 7.85 10.67
N ASN A 48 -0.19 8.76 10.26
CA ASN A 48 -1.62 8.48 10.38
C ASN A 48 -2.01 7.21 9.60
N HIS A 49 -2.98 6.47 10.13
CA HIS A 49 -3.53 5.32 9.46
C HIS A 49 -4.54 5.78 8.42
N ILE A 50 -4.42 5.22 7.22
CA ILE A 50 -5.32 5.50 6.12
C ILE A 50 -5.85 4.20 5.55
N LYS A 51 -7.14 4.18 5.22
CA LYS A 51 -7.76 3.12 4.44
C LYS A 51 -7.64 3.46 2.97
N ILE A 52 -6.99 2.58 2.23
CA ILE A 52 -6.84 2.68 0.77
C ILE A 52 -7.80 1.68 0.15
N ILE A 53 -8.68 2.17 -0.73
CA ILE A 53 -9.79 1.40 -1.30
C ILE A 53 -9.65 1.41 -2.83
N SER A 54 -9.63 0.23 -3.43
CA SER A 54 -9.70 0.05 -4.88
C SER A 54 -10.91 -0.80 -5.27
N ASN A 55 -11.10 -1.06 -6.57
CA ASN A 55 -12.14 -1.98 -7.03
C ASN A 55 -11.87 -3.46 -6.65
N TYR A 56 -10.67 -3.76 -6.16
CA TYR A 56 -10.19 -5.13 -5.91
C TYR A 56 -10.15 -5.47 -4.42
N GLY A 57 -10.10 -4.45 -3.55
CA GLY A 57 -10.06 -4.64 -2.11
C GLY A 57 -9.79 -3.34 -1.36
N GLU A 58 -9.58 -3.47 -0.06
CA GLU A 58 -9.20 -2.37 0.82
C GLU A 58 -8.11 -2.81 1.80
N VAL A 59 -7.23 -1.88 2.18
CA VAL A 59 -6.15 -2.15 3.13
C VAL A 59 -5.82 -0.90 3.94
N VAL A 60 -5.50 -1.08 5.22
CA VAL A 60 -5.03 -0.01 6.10
C VAL A 60 -3.50 0.09 6.02
N MET A 61 -2.98 1.30 5.84
CA MET A 61 -1.55 1.60 5.71
C MET A 61 -1.18 2.87 6.47
N ALA A 62 0.10 3.09 6.72
CA ALA A 62 0.58 4.33 7.33
C ALA A 62 0.90 5.37 6.25
N ALA A 63 0.36 6.58 6.37
CA ALA A 63 0.69 7.71 5.49
C ALA A 63 2.12 8.18 5.76
N VAL A 64 2.90 8.38 4.70
CA VAL A 64 4.29 8.88 4.79
C VAL A 64 4.50 9.96 3.74
N GLU A 65 5.05 11.09 4.13
CA GLU A 65 5.36 12.19 3.22
C GLU A 65 6.47 11.82 2.23
N ASP A 66 6.27 12.20 0.97
CA ASP A 66 7.26 12.09 -0.08
C ASP A 66 7.17 13.29 -1.04
N ASN A 67 8.12 14.22 -0.87
CA ASN A 67 8.24 15.44 -1.67
C ASN A 67 8.59 15.17 -3.15
N THR A 68 8.94 13.94 -3.51
CA THR A 68 9.28 13.57 -4.89
C THR A 68 8.06 13.14 -5.70
N LEU A 69 6.92 12.88 -5.05
CA LEU A 69 5.68 12.50 -5.71
C LEU A 69 4.93 13.73 -6.23
N THR A 70 4.29 13.57 -7.39
CA THR A 70 3.35 14.57 -7.91
C THR A 70 2.03 14.46 -7.16
N ALA A 71 1.38 15.59 -6.87
CA ALA A 71 0.04 15.61 -6.27
C ALA A 71 -0.96 14.73 -7.06
N GLY A 72 -1.83 14.02 -6.34
CA GLY A 72 -2.74 13.01 -6.89
C GLY A 72 -2.09 11.64 -7.17
N MET A 73 -0.80 11.46 -6.90
CA MET A 73 -0.09 10.18 -6.98
C MET A 73 0.30 9.69 -5.59
N ILE A 74 0.21 8.38 -5.39
CA ILE A 74 0.76 7.72 -4.21
C ILE A 74 1.72 6.62 -4.64
N PHE A 75 2.67 6.29 -3.78
CA PHE A 75 3.60 5.19 -4.03
C PHE A 75 3.58 4.16 -2.90
N ILE A 76 3.51 2.89 -3.29
CA ILE A 76 3.54 1.76 -2.35
C ILE A 76 4.60 0.75 -2.81
N ALA A 77 5.48 0.35 -1.88
CA ALA A 77 6.47 -0.67 -2.16
C ALA A 77 5.82 -2.04 -2.34
N TYR A 78 6.35 -2.88 -3.24
CA TYR A 78 5.84 -4.23 -3.44
C TYR A 78 5.83 -5.03 -2.13
N GLY A 79 4.67 -5.58 -1.82
CA GLY A 79 4.46 -6.36 -0.62
C GLY A 79 3.02 -6.83 -0.50
N PRO A 80 2.70 -7.57 0.57
CA PRO A 80 1.40 -8.20 0.73
C PRO A 80 0.27 -7.17 0.81
N TYR A 81 0.49 -6.02 1.45
CA TYR A 81 -0.49 -4.93 1.57
C TYR A 81 -0.92 -4.37 0.21
N CYS A 82 0.04 -4.04 -0.66
CA CYS A 82 -0.23 -3.51 -1.99
C CYS A 82 -1.04 -4.50 -2.85
N ASN A 83 -0.75 -5.79 -2.72
CA ASN A 83 -1.40 -6.83 -3.53
C ASN A 83 -2.90 -6.99 -3.22
N VAL A 84 -3.36 -6.58 -2.03
CA VAL A 84 -4.79 -6.60 -1.65
C VAL A 84 -5.62 -5.67 -2.54
N ILE A 85 -5.03 -4.55 -2.94
CA ILE A 85 -5.72 -3.46 -3.64
C ILE A 85 -5.29 -3.34 -5.11
N THR A 86 -4.39 -4.20 -5.58
CA THR A 86 -3.90 -4.20 -6.96
C THR A 86 -4.77 -5.07 -7.85
N SER A 87 -4.94 -4.66 -9.11
CA SER A 87 -5.65 -5.46 -10.12
C SER A 87 -5.00 -6.82 -10.35
N HIS A 88 -5.82 -7.87 -10.35
CA HIS A 88 -5.43 -9.21 -10.80
C HIS A 88 -5.69 -9.43 -12.31
N GLU A 89 -6.26 -8.44 -13.01
CA GLU A 89 -6.58 -8.54 -14.44
C GLU A 89 -5.30 -8.58 -15.28
N THR A 90 -5.20 -9.58 -16.14
CA THR A 90 -4.00 -9.81 -16.98
C THR A 90 -4.24 -9.55 -18.47
N HIS A 91 -5.49 -9.32 -18.87
CA HIS A 91 -5.90 -9.20 -20.28
C HIS A 91 -5.43 -10.35 -21.17
N GLY A 92 -5.28 -11.56 -20.60
CA GLY A 92 -4.80 -12.75 -21.33
C GLY A 92 -3.30 -12.77 -21.63
N THR A 93 -2.52 -11.82 -21.09
CA THR A 93 -1.07 -11.73 -21.31
C THR A 93 -0.24 -12.46 -20.26
N GLY A 94 -0.87 -12.86 -19.15
CA GLY A 94 -0.20 -13.41 -17.97
C GLY A 94 0.47 -12.38 -17.07
N MET A 95 0.41 -11.08 -17.40
CA MET A 95 0.95 -9.98 -16.60
C MET A 95 -0.19 -9.11 -16.07
N PRO A 96 -0.38 -9.00 -14.73
CA PRO A 96 -1.42 -8.12 -14.19
C PRO A 96 -1.13 -6.62 -14.37
N ASP A 97 -2.17 -5.80 -14.25
CA ASP A 97 -2.06 -4.33 -14.23
C ASP A 97 -1.53 -3.80 -12.88
N PHE A 98 -0.32 -4.21 -12.49
CA PHE A 98 0.23 -3.89 -11.16
C PHE A 98 0.86 -2.50 -11.03
N LYS A 99 1.12 -1.78 -12.13
CA LYS A 99 1.89 -0.51 -12.07
C LYS A 99 1.06 0.72 -11.72
N SER A 100 -0.23 0.71 -12.04
CA SER A 100 -1.11 1.84 -11.80
C SER A 100 -2.50 1.34 -11.43
N THR A 101 -3.03 1.80 -10.30
CA THR A 101 -4.39 1.47 -9.88
C THR A 101 -5.06 2.72 -9.34
N PRO A 102 -6.25 3.12 -9.83
CA PRO A 102 -7.05 4.17 -9.21
C PRO A 102 -7.52 3.72 -7.84
N VAL A 103 -7.31 4.56 -6.83
CA VAL A 103 -7.71 4.28 -5.44
C VAL A 103 -8.37 5.48 -4.79
N ARG A 104 -9.15 5.24 -3.75
CA ARG A 104 -9.63 6.25 -2.80
C ARG A 104 -8.85 6.11 -1.49
N ILE A 105 -8.66 7.23 -0.80
CA ILE A 105 -7.98 7.29 0.50
C ILE A 105 -8.90 7.99 1.48
N GLU A 106 -9.02 7.41 2.67
CA GLU A 106 -9.79 7.94 3.80
C GLU A 106 -8.95 7.75 5.08
N GLU A 107 -8.94 8.74 5.97
CA GLU A 107 -8.37 8.58 7.31
C GLU A 107 -9.16 7.53 8.09
N THR A 108 -8.50 6.73 8.91
CA THR A 108 -9.16 5.70 9.73
C THR A 108 -8.46 5.50 11.07
N ASP A 109 -9.23 5.11 12.08
CA ASP A 109 -8.73 4.65 13.38
C ASP A 109 -8.47 3.12 13.40
N GLU A 110 -8.69 2.43 12.27
CA GLU A 110 -8.44 0.99 12.17
C GLU A 110 -6.94 0.66 12.29
N ASP A 111 -6.65 -0.49 12.88
CA ASP A 111 -5.27 -0.95 13.05
C ASP A 111 -4.67 -1.48 11.74
N LEU A 112 -3.38 -1.18 11.56
CA LEU A 112 -2.57 -1.75 10.48
C LEU A 112 -2.25 -3.23 10.78
N LYS A 113 -2.96 -4.12 10.08
CA LYS A 113 -2.81 -5.58 10.19
C LYS A 113 -1.36 -6.04 10.01
N THR A 114 -0.95 -7.03 10.78
CA THR A 114 0.27 -7.81 10.52
C THR A 114 0.17 -8.57 9.19
N VAL A 115 1.31 -9.04 8.68
CA VAL A 115 1.33 -9.83 7.44
C VAL A 115 0.57 -11.14 7.63
N GLU A 116 0.68 -11.72 8.83
CA GLU A 116 0.01 -12.95 9.24
C GLU A 116 -1.50 -12.79 9.31
N GLU A 117 -2.00 -11.69 9.90
CA GLU A 117 -3.43 -11.37 9.90
C GLU A 117 -3.95 -11.16 8.48
N LEU A 118 -3.20 -10.43 7.65
CA LEU A 118 -3.58 -10.20 6.27
C LEU A 118 -3.67 -11.50 5.47
N PHE A 119 -2.71 -12.41 5.64
CA PHE A 119 -2.77 -13.73 5.00
C PHE A 119 -3.92 -14.60 5.52
N ARG A 120 -4.23 -14.53 6.81
CA ARG A 120 -5.39 -15.24 7.38
C ARG A 120 -6.70 -14.77 6.74
N ASP A 121 -6.86 -13.46 6.55
CA ASP A 121 -8.04 -12.90 5.88
C ASP A 121 -8.15 -13.35 4.42
N MET A 122 -7.02 -13.56 3.74
CA MET A 122 -6.95 -14.09 2.38
C MET A 122 -7.12 -15.62 2.30
N GLY A 123 -7.44 -16.29 3.42
CA GLY A 123 -7.64 -17.74 3.48
C GLY A 123 -6.34 -18.55 3.62
N GLY A 124 -5.22 -17.89 3.94
CA GLY A 124 -3.96 -18.55 4.26
C GLY A 124 -4.07 -19.37 5.55
N VAL A 125 -3.71 -20.64 5.48
CA VAL A 125 -3.54 -21.49 6.66
C VAL A 125 -2.15 -21.26 7.24
N THR A 126 -2.07 -21.03 8.55
CA THR A 126 -0.79 -20.85 9.25
C THR A 126 0.00 -22.17 9.19
N LEU A 127 1.32 -22.09 8.96
CA LEU A 127 2.23 -23.23 9.13
C LEU A 127 2.33 -23.63 10.60
#